data_AF-A0A359I8N9-F1
#
_entry.id   AF-A0A359I8N9-F1
#
_cell.length_a   1.000
_cell.length_b   1.000
_cell.length_c   1.000
_cell.angle_alpha   90.00
_cell.angle_beta   90.00
_cell.angle_gamma   90.00
#
_symmetry.space_group_name_H-M   'P 1'
#
loop_
_entity.id
_entity.type
_entity.pdbx_description
1 polymer ?
#
loop_
_entity_poly.entity_id
_entity_poly.type
_entity_poly.pdbx_seq_one_letter_code
_entity_poly.pdbx_strand_id
1 'polypeptide(L)' 'MISRIIGSSARGLKNIWMFYYTGFREMTVGKTLWIIILIKLFIFFIVMKMLFFPNFLSSNFDNDKERADHVRHELTNR' A
#
# COMPACT_ATOMS: atom_id res chain seq x y z
N MET A 1 -23.28 39.63 -7.07
CA MET A 1 -24.33 38.60 -7.21
C MET A 1 -23.78 37.22 -7.57
N ILE A 2 -22.68 37.13 -8.33
CA ILE A 2 -22.09 35.87 -8.83
C ILE A 2 -21.37 35.04 -7.73
N SER A 3 -20.87 35.64 -6.65
CA SER A 3 -20.19 34.90 -5.57
C SER A 3 -21.11 34.04 -4.68
N ARG A 4 -22.43 34.28 -4.68
CA ARG A 4 -23.39 33.50 -3.89
C ARG A 4 -23.74 32.14 -4.52
N ILE A 5 -23.44 31.94 -5.80
CA ILE A 5 -23.78 30.71 -6.55
C ILE A 5 -22.65 29.67 -6.44
N ILE A 6 -21.38 30.10 -6.35
CA ILE A 6 -20.23 29.19 -6.23
C ILE A 6 -20.13 28.58 -4.81
N GLY A 7 -20.62 29.30 -3.80
CA GLY A 7 -20.64 28.81 -2.41
C GLY A 7 -21.68 27.73 -2.11
N SER A 8 -22.66 27.46 -2.99
CA SER A 8 -23.70 26.44 -2.74
C SER A 8 -23.24 25.02 -3.11
N SER A 9 -22.49 24.86 -4.20
CA SER A 9 -21.96 23.57 -4.67
C SER A 9 -20.84 23.04 -3.76
N ALA A 10 -19.94 23.93 -3.29
CA ALA A 10 -18.87 23.57 -2.35
C ALA A 10 -19.41 23.07 -0.99
N ARG A 11 -20.58 23.56 -0.55
CA ARG A 11 -21.20 23.11 0.72
C ARG A 11 -21.75 21.69 0.63
N GLY A 12 -22.31 21.29 -0.51
CA GLY A 12 -22.81 19.93 -0.72
C GLY A 12 -21.69 18.90 -0.58
N LEU A 13 -20.57 19.11 -1.29
CA LEU A 13 -19.42 18.20 -1.24
C LEU A 13 -18.78 18.16 0.16
N LYS A 14 -18.69 19.31 0.85
CA LYS A 14 -18.22 19.39 2.23
C LYS A 14 -19.11 18.58 3.18
N ASN A 15 -20.43 18.65 3.02
CA ASN A 15 -21.37 17.92 3.87
C ASN A 15 -21.31 16.41 3.62
N ILE A 16 -21.16 15.98 2.36
CA ILE A 16 -21.00 14.57 2.00
C ILE A 16 -19.70 14.00 2.57
N TRP A 17 -18.60 14.75 2.46
CA TRP A 17 -17.31 14.38 3.05
C TRP A 17 -17.39 14.33 4.58
N MET A 18 -18.00 15.32 5.22
CA MET A 18 -18.20 15.36 6.67
C MET A 18 -19.08 14.20 7.15
N PHE A 19 -20.13 13.83 6.41
CA PHE A 19 -20.99 12.69 6.74
C PHE A 19 -20.23 11.37 6.63
N TYR A 20 -19.44 11.17 5.57
CA TYR A 20 -18.61 9.97 5.42
C TYR A 20 -17.55 9.88 6.52
N TYR A 21 -16.85 10.99 6.80
CA TYR A 21 -15.85 11.05 7.87
C TYR A 21 -16.46 10.82 9.25
N THR A 22 -17.59 11.46 9.55
CA THR A 22 -18.29 11.34 10.84
C THR A 22 -18.88 9.94 11.00
N GLY A 23 -19.57 9.40 9.99
CA GLY A 23 -20.10 8.04 10.02
C GLY A 23 -18.99 7.00 10.18
N PHE A 24 -17.89 7.14 9.44
CA PHE A 24 -16.75 6.24 9.57
C PHE A 24 -16.09 6.31 10.97
N ARG A 25 -16.02 7.50 11.56
CA ARG A 25 -15.43 7.72 12.89
C ARG A 25 -16.31 7.19 14.03
N GLU A 26 -17.63 7.35 13.94
CA GLU A 26 -18.58 6.90 14.96
C GLU A 26 -18.83 5.37 14.90
N MET A 27 -18.46 4.70 13.81
CA MET A 27 -18.62 3.26 13.67
C MET A 27 -17.46 2.46 14.27
N THR A 28 -17.71 1.80 15.41
CA THR A 28 -16.78 0.83 16.02
C THR A 28 -16.55 -0.39 15.12
N VAL A 29 -17.61 -0.90 14.50
CA VAL A 29 -17.55 -2.07 13.58
C VAL A 29 -16.72 -1.74 12.32
N GLY A 30 -16.89 -0.54 11.76
CA GLY A 30 -16.16 -0.10 10.56
C GLY A 30 -14.64 -0.02 10.79
N LYS A 31 -14.23 0.51 11.94
CA LYS A 31 -12.82 0.54 12.36
C LYS A 31 -12.24 -0.85 12.51
N THR A 32 -12.97 -1.77 13.16
CA THR A 32 -12.56 -3.17 13.31
C THR A 32 -12.41 -3.86 11.95
N LEU A 33 -13.36 -3.69 11.03
CA LEU A 33 -13.24 -4.24 9.68
C LEU A 33 -12.04 -3.66 8.92
N TRP A 34 -11.79 -2.36 9.01
CA TRP A 34 -10.62 -1.74 8.37
C TRP A 34 -9.31 -2.28 8.92
N ILE A 35 -9.22 -2.48 10.24
CA ILE A 35 -8.06 -3.12 10.88
C ILE A 35 -7.88 -4.54 10.34
N ILE A 36 -8.95 -5.33 10.23
CA ILE A 36 -8.90 -6.69 9.65
C ILE A 36 -8.40 -6.66 8.21
N ILE A 37 -8.89 -5.72 7.39
CA ILE A 37 -8.44 -5.55 6.00
C ILE A 37 -6.95 -5.19 5.95
N LEU A 38 -6.50 -4.23 6.76
CA LEU A 38 -5.09 -3.82 6.83
C LEU A 38 -4.19 -4.98 7.25
N ILE A 39 -4.58 -5.73 8.28
CA ILE A 39 -3.83 -6.91 8.73
C ILE A 39 -3.77 -7.96 7.61
N LYS A 40 -4.89 -8.23 6.94
CA LYS A 40 -4.94 -9.21 5.85
C LYS A 40 -4.07 -8.79 4.68
N LEU A 41 -4.08 -7.51 4.30
CA LEU A 41 -3.20 -6.95 3.26
C LEU A 41 -1.73 -7.04 3.66
N PHE A 42 -1.39 -6.74 4.91
CA PHE A 42 -0.02 -6.85 5.43
C PHE A 42 0.48 -8.30 5.41
N ILE A 43 -0.33 -9.25 5.90
CA ILE A 43 -0.01 -10.67 5.86
C ILE A 43 0.14 -11.15 4.41
N PHE A 44 -0.78 -10.79 3.52
CA PHE A 44 -0.69 -11.17 2.10
C PHE A 44 0.56 -10.59 1.45
N PHE A 45 0.92 -9.33 1.76
CA PHE A 45 2.14 -8.71 1.29
C PHE A 45 3.39 -9.41 1.82
N ILE A 46 3.44 -9.80 3.10
CA ILE A 46 4.55 -10.56 3.68
C ILE A 46 4.64 -11.94 3.06
N VAL A 47 3.53 -12.67 2.92
CA VAL A 47 3.52 -14.01 2.32
C VAL A 47 3.97 -13.94 0.87
N MET A 48 3.45 -13.00 0.08
CA MET A 48 3.96 -12.77 -1.27
C MET A 48 5.45 -12.41 -1.22
N LYS A 49 5.88 -11.49 -0.36
CA LYS A 49 7.29 -11.14 -0.27
C LYS A 49 8.18 -12.34 0.13
N MET A 50 7.74 -13.16 1.07
CA MET A 50 8.48 -14.30 1.60
C MET A 50 8.44 -15.50 0.66
N LEU A 51 7.41 -15.66 -0.18
CA LEU A 51 7.29 -16.73 -1.18
C LEU A 51 7.83 -16.34 -2.57
N PHE A 52 7.76 -15.06 -2.96
CA PHE A 52 8.34 -14.55 -4.21
C PHE A 52 9.79 -14.04 -4.05
N PHE A 53 10.24 -13.71 -2.83
CA PHE A 53 11.64 -13.39 -2.52
C PHE A 53 12.31 -14.23 -1.43
N PRO A 54 11.94 -15.51 -1.17
CA PRO A 54 12.87 -16.39 -0.49
C PRO A 54 14.01 -16.57 -1.48
N ASN A 55 15.23 -16.20 -1.11
CA ASN A 55 16.43 -16.37 -1.96
C ASN A 55 16.77 -15.26 -2.97
N PHE A 56 16.15 -14.08 -2.98
CA PHE A 56 16.69 -13.02 -3.86
C PHE A 56 18.07 -12.53 -3.39
N LEU A 57 18.42 -12.72 -2.11
CA LEU A 57 19.76 -12.42 -1.58
C LEU A 57 20.38 -13.57 -0.78
N SER A 58 19.62 -14.41 -0.08
CA SER A 58 20.18 -15.35 0.90
C SER A 58 20.07 -16.83 0.51
N SER A 59 20.56 -17.24 -0.66
CA SER A 59 20.75 -18.66 -0.93
C SER A 59 22.15 -18.91 -1.49
N ASN A 60 23.02 -19.27 -0.56
CA ASN A 60 24.15 -20.19 -0.72
C ASN A 60 25.49 -19.71 -1.29
N PHE A 61 25.93 -18.45 -1.09
CA PHE A 61 27.38 -18.17 -1.12
C PHE A 61 27.76 -17.09 -0.10
N ASP A 62 28.83 -17.35 0.65
CA ASP A 62 29.35 -16.62 1.80
C ASP A 62 29.73 -15.13 1.54
N ASN A 63 29.53 -14.60 0.32
CA ASN A 63 29.93 -13.24 -0.05
C ASN A 63 29.01 -12.66 -1.15
N ASP A 64 28.14 -11.72 -0.77
CA ASP A 64 27.10 -11.09 -1.63
C ASP A 64 27.67 -10.37 -2.88
N LYS A 65 28.96 -10.02 -2.86
CA LYS A 65 29.62 -9.28 -3.95
C LYS A 65 29.94 -10.15 -5.17
N GLU A 66 30.43 -11.38 -4.98
CA GLU A 66 30.83 -12.25 -6.11
C GLU A 66 29.65 -12.74 -6.95
N ARG A 67 28.47 -12.95 -6.32
CA ARG A 67 27.27 -13.42 -7.04
C ARG A 67 26.68 -12.33 -7.94
N ALA A 68 26.71 -11.09 -7.49
CA ALA A 68 26.24 -9.95 -8.27
C ALA A 68 27.14 -9.71 -9.50
N ASP A 69 28.44 -9.96 -9.38
CA ASP A 69 29.40 -9.81 -10.47
C ASP A 69 29.32 -10.95 -11.49
N HIS A 70 29.05 -12.20 -11.06
CA HIS A 70 28.84 -13.32 -11.98
C HIS A 70 27.56 -13.17 -12.82
N VAL A 71 26.44 -12.76 -12.21
CA VAL A 71 25.18 -12.51 -12.97
C VAL A 71 25.32 -11.32 -13.92
N ARG A 72 26.10 -10.28 -13.55
CA ARG A 72 26.40 -9.15 -14.45
C ARG A 72 27.23 -9.58 -15.66
N HIS A 73 28.18 -10.49 -15.45
CA HIS A 73 29.00 -11.03 -16.53
C HIS A 73 28.16 -11.82 -17.54
N GLU A 74 27.25 -12.68 -17.08
CA GLU A 74 26.35 -13.47 -17.94
C GLU A 74 25.32 -12.62 -18.71
N LEU A 75 24.90 -11.48 -18.16
CA LEU A 75 23.97 -10.54 -18.83
C LEU A 75 24.66 -9.57 -19.80
N THR A 76 25.97 -9.37 -19.65
CA THR A 76 26.78 -8.48 -20.50
C THR A 76 27.38 -9.22 -21.69
N ASN A 77 27.51 -10.55 -21.62
CA ASN A 77 28.17 -11.37 -22.64
C ASN A 77 27.18 -12.14 -23.56
N ARG A 78 25.93 -11.65 -23.69
CA ARG A 78 24.97 -12.09 -24.73
C ARG A 78 24.62 -10.94 -25.66
#